data_AF-A0AAN8PQL8-F1
#
_entry.id   AF-A0AAN8PQL8-F1
#
_cell.length_a   1.000
_cell.length_b   1.000
_cell.length_c   1.000
_cell.angle_alpha   90.00
_cell.angle_beta   90.00
_cell.angle_gamma   90.00
#
_symmetry.space_group_name_H-M   'P 1'
#
loop_
_entity.id
_entity.type
_entity.pdbx_description
1 polymer ?
#
loop_
_entity_poly.entity_id
_entity_poly.type
_entity_poly.pdbx_seq_one_letter_code
_entity_poly.pdbx_strand_id
1 'polypeptide(L)'
;MNYFELFGVSQTFDVNLEDLSKKFKEMQMTFHPDKFTNKSKVEMEISEMYSRLLNQAYTTLKEPLKRGFYLLELKELPNENNFLIAQDFLTSVLEKNEELDDINTELNLERFMKTNDVEIKKHINLVSESFYCNNWKEARINLLKLNYFINLEQKIKRKATDFLSENKR
;
A
#
# COMPACT_ATOMS: atom_id res chain seq x y z
N MET A 1 -9.01 -20.05 0.30
CA MET A 1 -9.50 -18.95 1.14
C MET A 1 -8.58 -17.76 0.96
N ASN A 2 -9.09 -16.63 0.49
CA ASN A 2 -8.34 -15.40 0.27
C ASN A 2 -8.45 -14.44 1.49
N TYR A 3 -7.73 -13.31 1.49
CA TYR A 3 -7.73 -12.37 2.62
C TYR A 3 -9.08 -11.68 2.85
N PHE A 4 -9.87 -11.45 1.79
CA PHE A 4 -11.20 -10.86 1.92
C PHE A 4 -12.17 -11.84 2.58
N GLU A 5 -12.12 -13.10 2.15
CA GLU A 5 -12.87 -14.20 2.77
C GLU A 5 -12.47 -14.41 4.23
N LEU A 6 -11.18 -14.30 4.54
CA LEU A 6 -10.67 -14.43 5.92
C LEU A 6 -11.34 -13.42 6.86
N PHE A 7 -11.55 -12.17 6.43
CA PHE A 7 -12.26 -11.17 7.22
C PHE A 7 -13.75 -11.06 6.88
N GLY A 8 -14.30 -11.90 6.00
CA GLY A 8 -15.69 -11.77 5.55
C GLY A 8 -16.03 -10.35 5.05
N VAL A 9 -15.13 -9.71 4.32
CA VAL A 9 -15.33 -8.39 3.70
C VAL A 9 -15.49 -8.55 2.18
N SER A 10 -16.15 -7.59 1.54
CA SER A 10 -16.31 -7.60 0.08
C SER A 10 -14.96 -7.57 -0.64
N GLN A 11 -14.79 -8.42 -1.66
CA GLN A 11 -13.60 -8.47 -2.52
C GLN A 11 -13.61 -7.31 -3.53
N THR A 12 -13.44 -6.09 -3.03
CA THR A 12 -13.41 -4.85 -3.82
C THR A 12 -12.15 -4.04 -3.49
N PHE A 13 -11.78 -3.12 -4.39
CA PHE A 13 -10.71 -2.18 -4.09
C PHE A 13 -11.12 -1.22 -2.97
N ASP A 14 -12.36 -0.73 -2.97
CA ASP A 14 -12.88 0.18 -1.96
C ASP A 14 -13.42 -0.57 -0.73
N VAL A 15 -12.49 -1.09 0.08
CA VAL A 15 -12.79 -1.75 1.35
C VAL A 15 -13.10 -0.71 2.42
N ASN A 16 -14.15 -0.96 3.21
CA ASN A 16 -14.41 -0.22 4.44
C ASN A 16 -13.32 -0.55 5.48
N LEU A 17 -12.40 0.40 5.69
CA LEU A 17 -11.28 0.25 6.62
C LEU A 17 -11.71 0.16 8.09
N GLU A 18 -12.85 0.75 8.46
CA GLU A 18 -13.38 0.67 9.82
C GLU A 18 -13.88 -0.75 10.12
N ASP A 19 -14.65 -1.34 9.19
CA ASP A 19 -15.11 -2.72 9.30
C ASP A 19 -13.93 -3.70 9.31
N LEU A 20 -12.96 -3.52 8.41
CA LEU A 20 -11.75 -4.32 8.38
C LEU A 20 -10.97 -4.27 9.70
N SER A 21 -10.79 -3.07 10.26
CA SER A 21 -10.10 -2.86 11.55
C SER A 21 -10.84 -3.52 12.71
N LYS A 22 -12.18 -3.41 12.73
CA LYS A 22 -13.02 -4.05 13.74
C LYS A 22 -12.89 -5.57 13.70
N LYS A 23 -13.06 -6.17 12.52
CA LYS A 23 -12.96 -7.63 12.33
C LYS A 23 -11.57 -8.16 12.62
N PHE A 24 -10.53 -7.42 12.24
CA PHE A 24 -9.15 -7.76 12.59
C PHE A 24 -8.97 -7.85 14.11
N LYS A 25 -9.45 -6.85 14.87
CA LYS A 25 -9.36 -6.87 16.35
C LYS A 25 -10.13 -8.05 16.97
N GLU A 26 -11.34 -8.31 16.50
CA GLU A 26 -12.16 -9.43 16.99
C GLU A 26 -11.47 -10.79 16.76
N MET A 27 -10.90 -10.99 15.57
CA MET A 27 -10.15 -12.20 15.23
C MET A 27 -8.84 -12.30 16.01
N GLN A 28 -8.08 -11.22 16.10
CA GLN A 28 -6.83 -11.18 16.86
C GLN A 28 -7.07 -11.50 18.34
N MET A 29 -8.14 -10.99 18.94
CA MET A 29 -8.53 -11.34 20.31
C MET A 29 -8.89 -12.82 20.46
N THR A 30 -9.48 -13.44 19.44
CA THR A 30 -9.91 -14.85 19.50
C THR A 30 -8.72 -15.80 19.42
N PHE A 31 -7.74 -15.48 18.58
CA PHE A 31 -6.60 -16.37 18.26
C PHE A 31 -5.25 -15.89 18.82
N HIS A 32 -5.26 -14.93 19.76
CA HIS A 32 -4.03 -14.36 20.32
C HIS A 32 -3.16 -15.44 21.01
N PRO A 33 -1.83 -15.48 20.76
CA PRO A 33 -0.93 -16.48 21.35
C PRO A 33 -0.98 -16.52 22.88
N ASP A 34 -1.21 -15.37 23.53
CA ASP A 34 -1.36 -15.26 24.98
C ASP A 34 -2.47 -16.17 25.55
N LYS A 35 -3.54 -16.43 24.79
CA LYS A 35 -4.62 -17.35 25.19
C LYS A 35 -4.22 -18.83 25.12
N PHE A 36 -3.12 -19.14 24.44
CA PHE A 36 -2.62 -20.49 24.18
C PHE A 36 -1.29 -20.78 24.90
N THR A 37 -0.83 -19.88 25.77
CA THR A 37 0.41 -20.03 26.57
C THR A 37 0.41 -21.27 27.48
N ASN A 38 -0.75 -21.68 27.97
CA ASN A 38 -0.93 -22.88 28.79
C ASN A 38 -1.48 -24.10 28.00
N LYS A 39 -1.45 -24.04 26.67
CA LYS A 39 -1.98 -25.08 25.78
C LYS A 39 -0.87 -25.98 25.26
N SER A 40 -1.23 -27.03 24.51
CA SER A 40 -0.23 -27.91 23.90
C SER A 40 0.65 -27.12 22.93
N LYS A 41 1.89 -27.60 22.74
CA LYS A 41 2.85 -26.99 21.79
C LYS A 41 2.25 -26.83 20.38
N VAL A 42 1.47 -27.82 19.94
CA VAL A 42 0.77 -27.79 18.64
C VAL A 42 -0.27 -26.68 18.58
N GLU A 43 -1.06 -26.48 19.63
CA GLU A 43 -2.06 -25.39 19.68
C GLU A 43 -1.39 -24.01 19.70
N MET A 44 -0.24 -23.88 20.37
CA MET A 44 0.55 -22.64 20.39
C MET A 44 1.11 -22.30 19.00
N GLU A 45 1.70 -23.29 18.31
CA GLU A 45 2.21 -23.13 16.94
C GLU A 45 1.10 -22.74 15.94
N ILE A 46 -0.09 -23.35 16.07
CA ILE A 46 -1.27 -23.01 15.24
C ILE A 46 -1.71 -21.56 15.50
N SER A 47 -1.77 -21.13 16.78
CA SER A 47 -2.15 -19.76 17.15
C SER A 47 -1.17 -18.72 16.63
N GLU A 48 0.14 -19.01 16.68
CA GLU A 48 1.16 -18.15 16.10
C GLU A 48 1.01 -18.02 14.57
N MET A 49 0.87 -19.15 13.88
CA MET A 49 0.70 -19.18 12.42
C MET A 49 -0.54 -18.39 12.00
N TYR A 50 -1.65 -18.55 12.72
CA TYR A 50 -2.89 -17.83 12.46
C TYR A 50 -2.75 -16.32 12.72
N SER A 51 -2.06 -15.94 13.79
CA SER A 51 -1.79 -14.53 14.10
C SER A 51 -0.93 -13.85 13.01
N ARG A 52 0.09 -14.56 12.50
CA ARG A 52 0.89 -14.07 11.36
C ARG A 52 0.03 -13.89 10.11
N LEU A 53 -0.83 -14.85 9.80
CA LEU A 53 -1.75 -14.78 8.67
C LEU A 53 -2.71 -13.59 8.78
N LEU A 54 -3.34 -13.38 9.95
CA LEU A 54 -4.23 -12.25 10.20
C LEU A 54 -3.50 -10.92 10.00
N ASN A 55 -2.29 -10.78 10.53
CA ASN A 55 -1.49 -9.56 10.38
C ASN A 55 -1.15 -9.31 8.90
N GLN A 56 -0.68 -10.33 8.18
CA GLN A 56 -0.36 -10.21 6.77
C GLN A 56 -1.58 -9.83 5.93
N ALA A 57 -2.72 -10.49 6.16
CA ALA A 57 -3.97 -10.19 5.49
C ALA A 57 -4.44 -8.76 5.78
N TYR A 58 -4.40 -8.34 7.05
CA TYR A 58 -4.79 -6.99 7.46
C TYR A 58 -3.89 -5.93 6.84
N THR A 59 -2.56 -6.09 6.90
CA THR A 59 -1.63 -5.13 6.28
C THR A 59 -1.82 -5.05 4.77
N THR A 60 -2.04 -6.19 4.11
CA THR A 60 -2.28 -6.24 2.65
C THR A 60 -3.57 -5.53 2.29
N LEU A 61 -4.66 -5.81 3.00
CA LEU A 61 -5.95 -5.19 2.73
C LEU A 61 -6.01 -3.75 3.21
N LYS A 62 -5.23 -3.31 4.19
CA LYS A 62 -5.27 -1.92 4.69
C LYS A 62 -4.64 -0.94 3.70
N GLU A 63 -3.52 -1.31 3.09
CA GLU A 63 -2.78 -0.43 2.18
C GLU A 63 -3.34 -0.50 0.75
N PRO A 64 -3.79 0.62 0.14
CA PRO A 64 -4.39 0.61 -1.20
C PRO A 64 -3.49 -0.03 -2.27
N LEU A 65 -2.17 0.22 -2.21
CA LEU A 65 -1.22 -0.36 -3.16
C LEU A 65 -1.17 -1.89 -3.07
N LYS A 66 -0.97 -2.43 -1.86
CA LYS A 66 -0.91 -3.88 -1.61
C LYS A 66 -2.24 -4.54 -1.95
N ARG A 67 -3.35 -3.93 -1.54
CA ARG A 67 -4.71 -4.38 -1.85
C ARG A 67 -4.95 -4.46 -3.36
N GLY A 68 -4.55 -3.44 -4.10
CA GLY A 68 -4.72 -3.39 -5.55
C GLY A 68 -3.94 -4.50 -6.26
N PHE A 69 -2.66 -4.69 -5.93
CA PHE A 69 -1.87 -5.80 -6.50
C PHE A 69 -2.43 -7.17 -6.11
N TYR A 70 -2.85 -7.33 -4.86
CA TYR A 70 -3.48 -8.57 -4.41
C TYR A 70 -4.78 -8.89 -5.16
N LEU A 71 -5.62 -7.88 -5.43
CA LEU A 71 -6.82 -8.06 -6.24
C LEU A 71 -6.50 -8.46 -7.69
N LEU A 72 -5.43 -7.92 -8.28
CA LEU A 72 -4.97 -8.33 -9.62
C LEU A 72 -4.44 -9.78 -9.61
N GLU A 73 -3.72 -10.18 -8.57
CA GLU A 73 -3.23 -11.55 -8.38
C GLU A 73 -4.40 -12.55 -8.30
N LEU A 74 -5.44 -12.24 -7.53
CA LEU A 74 -6.65 -13.06 -7.41
C LEU A 74 -7.43 -13.21 -8.72
N LYS A 75 -7.21 -12.35 -9.72
CA LYS A 75 -7.83 -12.45 -11.04
C LYS A 75 -7.05 -13.34 -12.00
N GLU A 76 -5.95 -13.95 -11.56
CA GLU A 76 -5.07 -14.82 -12.36
C GLU A 76 -4.62 -14.18 -13.68
N LEU A 77 -4.60 -12.84 -13.72
CA LEU A 77 -4.17 -12.12 -14.91
C LEU A 77 -2.67 -12.33 -15.05
N PRO A 78 -2.18 -12.72 -16.24
CA PRO A 78 -0.76 -12.91 -16.44
C PRO A 78 -0.01 -11.67 -15.98
N ASN A 79 1.07 -11.89 -15.22
CA ASN A 79 2.11 -10.90 -15.02
C ASN A 79 2.74 -10.68 -16.40
N GLU A 80 2.06 -9.93 -17.27
CA GLU A 80 2.70 -9.32 -18.42
C GLU A 80 3.70 -8.32 -17.83
N ASN A 81 4.88 -8.84 -17.49
CA ASN A 81 6.04 -8.12 -16.98
C ASN A 81 6.53 -7.04 -17.96
N ASN A 82 5.89 -6.95 -19.13
CA ASN A 82 6.12 -5.99 -20.19
C ASN A 82 4.98 -4.96 -20.29
N PHE A 83 4.33 -4.59 -19.18
CA PHE A 83 3.70 -3.27 -19.16
C PHE A 83 4.83 -2.24 -19.26
N LEU A 84 5.13 -1.86 -20.50
CA LEU A 84 5.90 -0.68 -20.82
C LEU A 84 5.22 0.46 -20.07
N ILE A 85 5.81 0.84 -18.95
CA ILE A 85 5.53 2.13 -18.33
C ILE A 85 5.72 3.12 -19.47
N ALA A 86 4.64 3.79 -19.85
CA ALA A 86 4.64 4.69 -21.00
C ALA A 86 5.86 5.60 -20.91
N GLN A 87 6.58 5.78 -22.02
CA GLN A 87 7.79 6.61 -22.09
C GLN A 87 7.57 7.97 -21.42
N ASP A 88 6.37 8.53 -21.60
CA ASP A 88 5.93 9.78 -20.99
C ASP A 88 5.98 9.78 -19.45
N PHE A 89 5.67 8.65 -18.81
CA PHE A 89 5.77 8.53 -17.36
C PHE A 89 7.23 8.41 -16.90
N LEU A 90 8.09 7.72 -17.65
CA LEU A 90 9.52 7.65 -17.32
C LEU A 90 10.17 9.04 -17.37
N THR A 91 9.81 9.86 -18.36
CA THR A 91 10.24 11.26 -18.41
C THR A 91 9.77 12.02 -17.17
N SER A 92 8.48 11.90 -16.80
CA SER A 92 7.95 12.55 -15.60
C SER A 92 8.63 12.07 -14.30
N VAL A 93 9.01 10.79 -14.24
CA VAL A 93 9.77 10.23 -13.12
C VAL A 93 11.13 10.90 -13.00
N LEU A 94 11.85 11.10 -14.11
CA LEU A 94 13.15 11.77 -14.11
C LEU A 94 13.00 13.21 -13.64
N GLU A 95 12.10 13.98 -14.27
CA GLU A 95 11.83 15.38 -13.94
C GLU A 95 11.52 15.57 -12.45
N LYS A 96 10.69 14.69 -11.86
CA LYS A 96 10.34 14.76 -10.43
C LYS A 96 11.49 14.40 -9.50
N ASN A 97 12.40 13.52 -9.91
CA ASN A 97 13.60 13.24 -9.10
C ASN A 97 14.57 14.43 -9.16
N GLU A 98 14.76 15.04 -10.34
CA GLU A 98 15.57 16.25 -10.49
C GLU A 98 15.00 17.41 -9.66
N GLU A 99 13.68 17.65 -9.74
CA GLU A 99 12.99 18.65 -8.90
C GLU A 99 13.22 18.37 -7.42
N LEU A 100 13.12 17.11 -6.99
CA LEU A 100 13.38 16.74 -5.60
C LEU A 100 14.83 17.05 -5.20
N ASP A 101 15.81 16.77 -6.06
CA ASP A 101 17.23 16.99 -5.79
C ASP A 101 17.57 18.49 -5.70
N ASP A 102 16.96 19.33 -6.53
CA ASP A 102 17.16 20.78 -6.57
C ASP A 102 16.51 21.53 -5.38
N ILE A 103 15.57 20.91 -4.67
CA ILE A 103 14.96 21.52 -3.48
C ILE A 103 16.01 21.72 -2.38
N ASN A 104 16.22 22.99 -2.02
CA ASN A 104 17.19 23.45 -1.02
C ASN A 104 16.55 24.21 0.15
N THR A 105 15.22 24.29 0.21
CA THR A 105 14.48 24.97 1.29
C THR A 105 13.33 24.11 1.81
N GLU A 106 13.08 24.19 3.12
CA GLU A 106 11.96 23.49 3.77
C GLU A 106 10.61 23.88 3.17
N LEU A 107 10.41 25.15 2.81
CA LEU A 107 9.16 25.62 2.19
C LEU A 107 8.89 24.95 0.83
N ASN A 108 9.91 24.82 -0.02
CA ASN A 108 9.76 24.15 -1.32
C ASN A 108 9.56 22.64 -1.13
N LEU A 109 10.20 22.03 -0.12
CA LEU A 109 10.00 20.63 0.21
C LEU A 109 8.56 20.35 0.69
N GLU A 110 8.01 21.22 1.54
CA GLU A 110 6.63 21.10 2.00
C GLU A 110 5.64 21.23 0.84
N ARG A 111 5.88 22.15 -0.09
CA ARG A 111 5.07 22.30 -1.32
C ARG A 111 5.14 21.05 -2.18
N PHE A 112 6.34 20.53 -2.42
CA PHE A 112 6.54 19.31 -3.21
C PHE A 112 5.87 18.09 -2.57
N MET A 113 5.93 17.98 -1.23
CA MET A 113 5.23 16.93 -0.48
C MET A 113 3.71 17.00 -0.68
N LYS A 114 3.10 18.20 -0.62
CA LYS A 114 1.67 18.39 -0.90
C LYS A 114 1.30 18.01 -2.33
N THR A 115 2.15 18.37 -3.30
CA THR A 115 1.95 17.97 -4.71
C THR A 115 1.98 16.45 -4.87
N ASN A 116 2.93 15.77 -4.21
CA ASN A 116 3.02 14.32 -4.22
C ASN A 116 1.78 13.65 -3.59
N ASP A 117 1.27 14.19 -2.48
CA ASP A 117 0.05 13.70 -1.83
C ASP A 117 -1.18 13.80 -2.75
N VAL A 118 -1.25 14.85 -3.57
CA VAL A 118 -2.32 15.02 -4.58
C VAL A 118 -2.21 13.94 -5.67
N GLU A 119 -1.00 13.66 -6.17
CA GLU A 119 -0.79 12.59 -7.17
C GLU A 119 -1.08 11.19 -6.59
N ILE A 120 -0.72 10.93 -5.33
CA ILE A 120 -1.10 9.68 -4.63
C ILE A 120 -2.62 9.52 -4.60
N LYS A 121 -3.36 10.54 -4.14
CA LYS A 121 -4.83 10.49 -4.06
C LYS A 121 -5.47 10.32 -5.43
N LYS A 122 -4.97 11.04 -6.44
CA LYS A 122 -5.43 10.92 -7.82
C LYS A 122 -5.27 9.49 -8.35
N HIS A 123 -4.10 8.88 -8.18
CA HIS A 123 -3.89 7.51 -8.64
C HIS A 123 -4.70 6.48 -7.85
N ILE A 124 -4.96 6.69 -6.55
CA ILE A 124 -5.89 5.85 -5.78
C ILE A 124 -7.30 5.89 -6.40
N ASN A 125 -7.80 7.08 -6.74
CA ASN A 125 -9.12 7.22 -7.38
C ASN A 125 -9.16 6.56 -8.77
N LEU A 126 -8.14 6.79 -9.60
CA LEU A 126 -8.04 6.16 -10.92
C LEU A 126 -8.00 4.62 -10.83
N VAL A 127 -7.32 4.09 -9.81
CA VAL A 127 -7.33 2.65 -9.53
C VAL A 127 -8.75 2.19 -9.17
N SER A 128 -9.43 2.86 -8.24
CA SER A 128 -10.84 2.54 -7.87
C SER A 128 -11.75 2.52 -9.11
N GLU A 129 -11.71 3.56 -9.94
CA GLU A 129 -12.48 3.65 -11.19
C GLU A 129 -12.15 2.51 -12.16
N SER A 130 -10.86 2.19 -12.31
CA SER A 130 -10.41 1.09 -13.17
C SER A 130 -10.91 -0.26 -12.69
N PHE A 131 -10.91 -0.50 -11.38
CA PHE A 131 -11.48 -1.71 -10.77
C PHE A 131 -13.00 -1.78 -10.96
N TYR A 132 -13.70 -0.65 -10.83
CA TYR A 132 -15.15 -0.58 -11.05
C TYR A 132 -15.53 -0.92 -12.51
N CYS A 133 -14.77 -0.38 -13.47
CA CYS A 133 -14.97 -0.63 -14.90
C CYS A 133 -14.39 -1.97 -15.38
N ASN A 134 -13.83 -2.80 -14.49
CA ASN A 134 -13.10 -4.03 -14.83
C ASN A 134 -11.95 -3.82 -15.83
N ASN A 135 -11.37 -2.61 -15.89
CA ASN A 135 -10.23 -2.31 -16.74
C ASN A 135 -8.92 -2.63 -16.01
N TRP A 136 -8.55 -3.91 -16.02
CA TRP A 136 -7.39 -4.42 -15.28
C TRP A 136 -6.05 -3.86 -15.77
N LYS A 137 -5.96 -3.56 -17.07
CA LYS A 137 -4.76 -2.98 -17.67
C LYS A 137 -4.52 -1.59 -17.09
N GLU A 138 -5.54 -0.74 -17.08
CA GLU A 138 -5.47 0.61 -16.53
C GLU A 138 -5.27 0.59 -15.01
N ALA A 139 -5.93 -0.34 -14.30
CA ALA A 139 -5.71 -0.53 -12.86
C ALA A 139 -4.24 -0.84 -12.56
N ARG A 140 -3.61 -1.73 -13.34
CA ARG A 140 -2.20 -2.10 -13.19
C ARG A 140 -1.26 -0.93 -13.46
N ILE A 141 -1.50 -0.18 -14.54
CA ILE A 141 -0.72 1.03 -14.85
C ILE A 141 -0.80 2.03 -13.70
N ASN A 142 -2.00 2.32 -13.20
CA ASN A 142 -2.17 3.27 -12.10
C ASN A 142 -1.58 2.77 -10.78
N LEU A 143 -1.60 1.46 -10.52
CA LEU A 143 -0.89 0.88 -9.36
C LEU A 143 0.63 1.03 -9.46
N LEU A 144 1.22 0.85 -10.65
CA LEU A 144 2.65 1.08 -10.86
C LEU A 144 3.03 2.55 -10.66
N LYS A 145 2.21 3.49 -11.16
CA LYS A 145 2.40 4.92 -10.93
C LYS A 145 2.25 5.27 -9.45
N LEU A 146 1.25 4.72 -8.77
CA LEU A 146 1.05 4.88 -7.33
C LEU A 146 2.26 4.37 -6.53
N ASN A 147 2.82 3.22 -6.88
CA ASN A 147 4.03 2.69 -6.26
C ASN A 147 5.19 3.69 -6.35
N TYR A 148 5.38 4.31 -7.52
CA TYR A 148 6.39 5.34 -7.70
C TYR A 148 6.18 6.52 -6.74
N PHE A 149 4.97 7.10 -6.69
CA PHE A 149 4.70 8.26 -5.82
C PHE A 149 4.83 7.94 -4.33
N ILE A 150 4.50 6.71 -3.92
CA ILE A 150 4.74 6.24 -2.54
C ILE A 150 6.25 6.15 -2.27
N ASN A 151 7.04 5.62 -3.20
CA ASN A 151 8.50 5.57 -3.05
C ASN A 151 9.12 6.97 -3.05
N LEU A 152 8.59 7.89 -3.87
CA LEU A 152 8.99 9.29 -3.88
C LEU A 152 8.67 9.95 -2.54
N GLU A 153 7.50 9.68 -1.95
CA GLU A 153 7.14 10.15 -0.60
C GLU A 153 8.18 9.75 0.45
N GLN A 154 8.67 8.51 0.38
CA GLN A 154 9.74 8.03 1.29
C GLN A 154 11.06 8.78 1.07
N LYS A 155 11.41 9.12 -0.18
CA LYS A 155 12.59 9.95 -0.47
C LYS A 155 12.43 11.37 0.07
N ILE A 156 11.26 11.99 -0.12
CA ILE A 156 10.93 13.32 0.41
C ILE A 156 11.09 13.33 1.94
N LYS A 157 10.54 12.33 2.63
CA LYS A 157 10.64 12.19 4.10
C LYS A 157 12.08 12.05 4.60
N ARG A 158 12.94 11.33 3.86
CA ARG A 158 14.37 11.23 4.16
C ARG A 158 15.04 12.59 4.03
N LYS A 159 14.86 13.27 2.90
CA LYS A 159 15.42 14.60 2.66
C LYS A 159 14.95 15.62 3.72
N ALA A 160 13.69 15.56 4.14
CA ALA A 160 13.16 16.40 5.23
C ALA A 160 13.88 16.15 6.57
N THR A 161 14.24 14.89 6.85
CA THR A 161 15.00 14.54 8.05
C THR A 161 16.42 15.10 7.99
N ASP A 162 17.04 15.08 6.81
CA ASP A 162 18.39 15.62 6.59
C ASP A 162 18.42 17.14 6.83
N PHE A 163 17.47 17.91 6.30
CA PHE A 163 17.34 19.36 6.56
C PHE A 163 17.25 19.69 8.07
N LEU A 164 16.44 18.92 8.82
CA LEU A 164 16.30 19.10 10.26
C LEU A 164 17.58 18.79 11.05
N SER A 165 18.44 17.93 10.49
CA SER A 165 19.72 17.57 11.10
C SER A 165 20.83 18.61 10.82
N GLU A 166 20.79 19.24 9.64
CA GLU A 166 21.73 20.30 9.24
C GLU A 166 21.42 21.63 9.94
N ASN A 167 20.13 21.99 10.08
CA ASN A 167 19.71 23.21 10.78
C ASN A 167 19.92 23.17 12.32
N LYS A 168 20.30 22.02 12.88
CA LYS A 168 20.63 21.84 14.31
C LYS A 168 22.12 21.95 14.63
N ARG A 169 22.99 22.07 13.61
CA ARG A 169 24.43 22.26 13.75
C ARG A 169 24.80 23.73 13.57
#